data_AF-L1LDM3-F1
#
_entry.id   AF-L1LDM3-F1
#
_cell.length_a   1.000
_cell.length_b   1.000
_cell.length_c   1.000
_cell.angle_alpha   90.00
_cell.angle_beta   90.00
_cell.angle_gamma   90.00
#
_symmetry.space_group_name_H-M   'P 1'
#
loop_
_entity.id
_entity.type
_entity.pdbx_description
1 polymer ?
#
loop_
_entity_poly.entity_id
_entity_poly.type
_entity_poly.pdbx_seq_one_letter_code
_entity_poly.pdbx_strand_id
1 'polypeptide(L)'
;MDSSSFPFTSVSINESYNDNFVLFLFKLCGCGDNGTVIDIANVDSEITHEQTYDQDGAQRSFIPKESFFSEVLDGPFSIWKSDGNTRCSKVFLRLGNNVRRLTLNVSVAGSGSSIKYFEEKKDEEWKSVPCFVAGDLPPVNAKPVDIQKLEASSSCIRVD
;
A
#
# COMPACT_ATOMS: atom_id res chain seq x y z
N MET A 1 22.92 39.17 6.89
CA MET A 1 21.92 38.30 6.24
C MET A 1 22.00 36.96 6.96
N ASP A 2 20.92 36.65 7.66
CA ASP A 2 20.93 35.88 8.89
C ASP A 2 21.09 34.37 8.69
N SER A 3 21.78 33.74 9.65
CA SER A 3 22.05 32.30 9.71
C SER A 3 21.00 31.64 10.59
N SER A 4 19.90 31.14 10.02
CA SER A 4 18.93 30.32 10.76
C SER A 4 19.27 28.84 10.63
N SER A 5 20.09 28.39 11.57
CA SER A 5 20.26 26.98 11.95
C SER A 5 18.94 26.44 12.49
N PHE A 6 18.27 25.54 11.76
CA PHE A 6 17.10 24.81 12.27
C PHE A 6 17.55 23.51 12.96
N PRO A 7 17.04 23.19 14.15
CA PRO A 7 17.37 21.94 14.83
C PRO A 7 16.65 20.77 14.14
N PHE A 8 17.41 19.77 13.69
CA PHE A 8 16.87 18.49 13.25
C PHE A 8 16.43 17.68 14.48
N THR A 9 15.13 17.59 14.71
CA THR A 9 14.57 16.66 15.69
C THR A 9 14.49 15.28 15.05
N SER A 10 15.37 14.38 15.44
CA SER A 10 15.25 12.96 15.10
C SER A 10 13.99 12.40 15.76
N VAL A 11 13.02 11.95 14.96
CA VAL A 11 11.84 11.24 15.46
C VAL A 11 12.24 9.78 15.64
N SER A 12 12.52 9.40 16.87
CA SER A 12 12.65 7.99 17.29
C SER A 12 11.25 7.44 17.52
N ILE A 13 10.74 6.60 16.62
CA ILE A 13 9.53 5.81 16.87
C ILE A 13 9.92 4.55 17.64
N ASN A 14 9.60 4.53 18.93
CA ASN A 14 9.46 3.30 19.72
C ASN A 14 8.05 2.75 19.48
N GLU A 15 7.92 1.45 19.16
CA GLU A 15 6.99 0.50 19.81
C GLU A 15 6.91 -0.84 19.04
N SER A 16 7.58 -1.86 19.62
CA SER A 16 7.04 -3.19 19.99
C SER A 16 5.85 -3.77 19.19
N TYR A 17 6.09 -4.72 18.25
CA TYR A 17 6.01 -6.20 18.41
C TYR A 17 5.77 -6.92 17.05
N ASN A 18 6.67 -7.87 16.73
CA ASN A 18 6.62 -9.00 15.78
C ASN A 18 5.88 -8.87 14.43
N ASP A 19 6.61 -8.45 13.39
CA ASP A 19 6.87 -9.31 12.21
C ASP A 19 7.84 -8.58 11.25
N ASN A 20 9.07 -9.11 11.09
CA ASN A 20 10.07 -8.73 10.07
C ASN A 20 10.08 -7.26 9.63
N PHE A 21 10.18 -6.34 10.59
CA PHE A 21 10.26 -4.91 10.37
C PHE A 21 11.65 -4.57 9.78
N VAL A 22 11.76 -4.64 8.47
CA VAL A 22 12.92 -4.08 7.76
C VAL A 22 12.81 -2.56 7.89
N LEU A 23 13.54 -2.03 8.87
CA LEU A 23 13.61 -0.62 9.21
C LEU A 23 14.40 0.10 8.10
N PHE A 24 13.73 0.40 6.98
CA PHE A 24 14.32 1.21 5.92
C PHE A 24 14.36 2.67 6.38
N LEU A 25 15.54 3.11 6.84
CA LEU A 25 15.84 4.51 7.14
C LEU A 25 15.97 5.30 5.82
N PHE A 26 14.84 5.55 5.14
CA PHE A 26 14.84 6.49 4.04
C PHE A 26 14.89 7.90 4.60
N LYS A 27 15.97 8.60 4.22
CA LYS A 27 16.32 9.97 4.58
C LYS A 27 15.12 10.91 4.35
N LEU A 28 14.48 11.38 5.43
CA LEU A 28 13.43 12.39 5.38
C LEU A 28 14.05 13.77 5.10
N CYS A 29 14.53 14.01 3.88
CA CYS A 29 14.94 15.34 3.46
C CYS A 29 13.82 15.97 2.62
N GLY A 30 13.32 17.11 3.08
CA GLY A 30 12.27 17.86 2.41
C GLY A 30 12.71 18.41 1.04
N CYS A 31 11.69 18.63 0.21
CA CYS A 31 11.68 19.14 -1.17
C CYS A 31 11.94 18.11 -2.29
N GLY A 32 10.84 17.68 -2.93
CA GLY A 32 10.86 17.21 -4.32
C GLY A 32 11.16 15.73 -4.56
N ASP A 33 10.74 14.81 -3.67
CA ASP A 33 10.77 13.39 -4.02
C ASP A 33 9.76 13.13 -5.16
N ASN A 34 10.27 13.11 -6.38
CA ASN A 34 9.60 12.46 -7.51
C ASN A 34 9.60 10.96 -7.16
N GLY A 35 8.57 10.50 -6.45
CA GLY A 35 8.50 9.11 -6.03
C GLY A 35 8.63 8.14 -7.21
N THR A 36 8.92 6.89 -6.91
CA THR A 36 9.20 5.89 -7.94
C THR A 36 7.91 5.35 -8.51
N VAL A 37 7.86 5.14 -9.83
CA VAL A 37 6.75 4.43 -10.49
C VAL A 37 7.15 2.96 -10.63
N ILE A 38 6.27 2.05 -10.21
CA ILE A 38 6.46 0.61 -10.42
C ILE A 38 5.38 0.08 -11.35
N ASP A 39 5.79 -0.65 -12.39
CA ASP A 39 4.92 -1.46 -13.23
C ASP A 39 5.05 -2.93 -12.82
N ILE A 40 3.97 -3.53 -12.31
CA ILE A 40 3.97 -4.93 -11.86
C ILE A 40 3.97 -5.92 -13.03
N ALA A 41 3.62 -5.48 -14.24
CA ALA A 41 3.72 -6.28 -15.46
C ALA A 41 5.15 -6.28 -16.02
N ASN A 42 5.89 -5.18 -15.81
CA ASN A 42 7.26 -5.02 -16.27
C ASN A 42 8.14 -4.38 -15.17
N VAL A 43 8.64 -5.23 -14.28
CA VAL A 43 9.37 -4.80 -13.07
C VAL A 43 10.78 -4.37 -13.43
N ASP A 44 11.12 -3.13 -13.09
CA ASP A 44 12.48 -2.64 -13.17
C ASP A 44 13.28 -3.04 -11.93
N SER A 45 14.22 -3.96 -12.14
CA SER A 45 15.09 -4.51 -11.12
C SER A 45 16.14 -3.52 -10.60
N GLU A 46 16.38 -2.38 -11.25
CA GLU A 46 17.31 -1.36 -10.77
C GLU A 46 16.71 -0.62 -9.56
N ILE A 47 15.43 -0.27 -9.64
CA ILE A 47 14.70 0.50 -8.62
C ILE A 47 13.95 -0.36 -7.59
N THR A 48 13.68 -1.63 -7.92
CA THR A 48 12.83 -2.52 -7.13
C THR A 48 13.56 -3.81 -6.75
N HIS A 49 13.38 -4.24 -5.51
CA HIS A 49 13.69 -5.58 -5.08
C HIS A 49 12.43 -6.44 -5.13
N GLU A 50 12.46 -7.47 -5.98
CA GLU A 50 11.37 -8.43 -6.14
C GLU A 50 11.66 -9.72 -5.35
N GLN A 51 10.64 -10.22 -4.65
CA GLN A 51 10.68 -11.54 -4.01
C GLN A 51 9.45 -12.34 -4.43
N THR A 52 9.64 -13.61 -4.78
CA THR A 52 8.57 -14.53 -5.18
C THR A 52 8.46 -15.69 -4.20
N TYR A 53 7.22 -16.09 -3.90
CA TYR A 53 6.88 -17.20 -3.01
C TYR A 53 5.86 -18.11 -3.71
N ASP A 54 6.13 -19.41 -3.77
CA ASP A 54 5.30 -20.38 -4.51
C ASP A 54 4.55 -21.38 -3.62
N GLN A 55 4.63 -21.26 -2.28
CA GLN A 55 4.13 -22.31 -1.37
C GLN A 55 2.60 -22.34 -1.18
N ASP A 56 1.84 -21.32 -1.61
CA ASP A 56 0.38 -21.25 -1.41
C ASP A 56 -0.33 -20.36 -2.46
N GLY A 57 0.09 -20.52 -3.71
CA GLY A 57 -0.19 -19.62 -4.83
C GLY A 57 1.00 -18.69 -5.10
N ALA A 58 1.17 -18.28 -6.36
CA ALA A 58 2.28 -17.42 -6.75
C ALA A 58 2.06 -16.02 -6.14
N GLN A 59 2.90 -15.68 -5.16
CA GLN A 59 2.91 -14.38 -4.52
C GLN A 59 4.21 -13.66 -4.87
N ARG A 60 4.09 -12.41 -5.32
CA ARG A 60 5.21 -11.51 -5.59
C ARG A 60 5.16 -10.35 -4.61
N SER A 61 6.31 -9.88 -4.15
CA SER A 61 6.43 -8.67 -3.36
C SER A 61 7.46 -7.74 -3.97
N PHE A 62 7.14 -6.46 -4.00
CA PHE A 62 7.94 -5.41 -4.59
C PHE A 62 8.27 -4.40 -3.51
N ILE A 63 9.57 -4.21 -3.28
CA ILE A 63 10.12 -3.31 -2.27
C ILE A 63 11.00 -2.29 -2.99
N PRO A 64 10.76 -0.99 -2.82
CA PRO A 64 11.63 0.02 -3.41
C PRO A 64 13.02 -0.03 -2.77
N LYS A 65 14.08 0.16 -3.57
CA LYS A 65 15.45 0.18 -3.05
C LYS A 65 15.86 1.53 -2.48
N GLU A 66 15.47 2.63 -3.14
CA GLU A 66 15.96 3.97 -2.81
C GLU A 66 14.86 4.92 -2.35
N SER A 67 13.67 4.87 -2.96
CA SER A 67 12.56 5.78 -2.68
C SER A 67 11.21 5.10 -2.77
N PHE A 68 10.27 5.54 -1.94
CA PHE A 68 8.90 5.02 -1.94
C PHE A 68 8.24 5.09 -3.32
N PHE A 69 7.32 4.17 -3.59
CA PHE A 69 6.51 4.24 -4.79
C PHE A 69 5.49 5.36 -4.69
N SER A 70 5.40 6.19 -5.72
CA SER A 70 4.35 7.20 -5.91
C SER A 70 3.27 6.77 -6.87
N GLU A 71 3.50 5.74 -7.69
CA GLU A 71 2.51 5.21 -8.61
C GLU A 71 2.74 3.71 -8.84
N VAL A 72 1.65 2.95 -8.93
CA VAL A 72 1.65 1.51 -9.19
C VAL A 72 0.81 1.25 -10.43
N LEU A 73 1.44 0.68 -11.43
CA LEU A 73 0.88 0.35 -12.73
C LEU A 73 0.80 -1.16 -12.94
N ASP A 74 -0.08 -1.58 -13.83
CA ASP A 74 -0.08 -2.92 -14.45
C ASP A 74 -0.14 -2.72 -15.97
N GLY A 75 1.05 -2.67 -16.57
CA GLY A 75 1.24 -2.22 -17.95
C GLY A 75 0.72 -0.79 -18.16
N PRO A 76 -0.25 -0.57 -19.07
CA PRO A 76 -0.77 0.77 -19.35
C PRO A 76 -1.75 1.29 -18.29
N PHE A 77 -2.17 0.47 -17.32
CA PHE A 77 -3.23 0.80 -16.37
C PHE A 77 -2.64 1.33 -15.05
N SER A 78 -3.08 2.52 -14.63
CA SER A 78 -2.73 3.08 -13.31
C SER A 78 -3.69 2.54 -12.25
N ILE A 79 -3.16 1.70 -11.34
CA ILE A 79 -3.94 1.09 -10.25
C ILE A 79 -4.03 2.05 -9.07
N TRP A 80 -2.89 2.63 -8.71
CA TRP A 80 -2.79 3.54 -7.58
C TRP A 80 -1.79 4.65 -7.86
N LYS A 81 -2.15 5.87 -7.47
CA LYS A 81 -1.29 7.04 -7.55
C LYS A 81 -1.33 7.80 -6.23
N SER A 82 -0.16 8.27 -5.83
CA SER A 82 0.04 9.16 -4.70
C SER A 82 -0.60 10.52 -4.97
N ASP A 83 -1.19 11.10 -3.93
CA ASP A 83 -1.65 12.49 -3.87
C ASP A 83 -0.54 13.49 -3.50
N GLY A 84 0.72 13.02 -3.42
CA GLY A 84 1.90 13.78 -2.98
C GLY A 84 2.18 13.68 -1.49
N ASN A 85 1.18 13.36 -0.66
CA ASN A 85 1.33 13.20 0.78
C ASN A 85 1.38 11.73 1.23
N THR A 86 0.83 10.86 0.39
CA THR A 86 0.87 9.40 0.55
C THR A 86 2.06 8.79 -0.20
N ARG A 87 2.66 7.75 0.36
CA ARG A 87 3.80 7.04 -0.22
C ARG A 87 3.62 5.55 -0.02
N CYS A 88 3.95 4.72 -1.02
CA CYS A 88 3.84 3.28 -0.89
C CYS A 88 5.21 2.64 -0.59
N SER A 89 5.29 1.91 0.52
CA SER A 89 6.53 1.29 1.03
C SER A 89 6.71 -0.14 0.59
N LYS A 90 5.61 -0.82 0.24
CA LYS A 90 5.63 -2.21 -0.21
C LYS A 90 4.36 -2.54 -0.97
N VAL A 91 4.52 -3.28 -2.06
CA VAL A 91 3.42 -3.82 -2.85
C VAL A 91 3.48 -5.34 -2.80
N PHE A 92 2.36 -5.99 -2.54
CA PHE A 92 2.21 -7.43 -2.63
C PHE A 92 1.19 -7.78 -3.70
N LEU A 93 1.55 -8.68 -4.61
CA LEU A 93 0.68 -9.23 -5.63
C LEU A 93 0.47 -10.71 -5.34
N ARG A 94 -0.78 -11.11 -5.12
CA ARG A 94 -1.18 -12.50 -5.02
C ARG A 94 -1.87 -12.92 -6.31
N LEU A 95 -1.36 -13.95 -6.96
CA LEU A 95 -1.95 -14.55 -8.14
C LEU A 95 -2.82 -15.73 -7.71
N GLY A 96 -4.13 -15.53 -7.71
CA GLY A 96 -5.12 -16.60 -7.58
C GLY A 96 -5.60 -17.10 -8.94
N ASN A 97 -6.35 -18.21 -8.95
CA ASN A 97 -6.83 -18.83 -10.19
C ASN A 97 -7.74 -17.91 -11.04
N ASN A 98 -8.56 -17.07 -10.39
CA ASN A 98 -9.54 -16.20 -11.06
C ASN A 98 -9.47 -14.73 -10.62
N VAL A 99 -8.66 -14.43 -9.62
CA VAL A 99 -8.55 -13.10 -9.01
C VAL A 99 -7.08 -12.82 -8.73
N ARG A 100 -6.57 -11.70 -9.23
CA ARG A 100 -5.31 -11.11 -8.81
C ARG A 100 -5.63 -10.10 -7.71
N ARG A 101 -4.93 -10.19 -6.59
CA ARG A 101 -5.09 -9.24 -5.48
C ARG A 101 -3.80 -8.47 -5.25
N LEU A 102 -3.90 -7.16 -5.22
CA LEU A 102 -2.82 -6.24 -4.90
C LEU A 102 -3.05 -5.65 -3.52
N THR A 103 -2.03 -5.69 -2.67
CA THR A 103 -2.04 -5.10 -1.33
C THR A 103 -0.92 -4.08 -1.23
N LEU A 104 -1.25 -2.84 -0.92
CA LEU A 104 -0.30 -1.72 -0.83
C LEU A 104 -0.18 -1.29 0.62
N ASN A 105 1.05 -1.21 1.13
CA ASN A 105 1.33 -0.52 2.38
C ASN A 105 1.59 0.96 2.07
N VAL A 106 0.66 1.83 2.45
CA VAL A 106 0.67 3.27 2.16
C VAL A 106 0.89 4.05 3.45
N SER A 107 2.02 4.74 3.56
CA SER A 107 2.29 5.69 4.63
C SER A 107 1.84 7.09 4.24
N VAL A 108 1.36 7.84 5.23
CA VAL A 108 1.06 9.27 5.09
C VAL A 108 2.09 10.04 5.89
N ALA A 109 2.68 11.09 5.31
CA ALA A 109 3.65 11.90 6.03
C ALA A 109 3.06 12.48 7.33
N GLY A 110 3.73 12.27 8.46
CA GLY A 110 3.27 12.74 9.77
C GLY A 110 2.09 11.95 10.36
N SER A 111 1.71 10.82 9.76
CA SER A 111 0.68 9.91 10.27
C SER A 111 1.11 8.45 10.16
N GLY A 112 0.21 7.52 10.48
CA GLY A 112 0.46 6.09 10.42
C GLY A 112 0.45 5.51 9.00
N SER A 113 0.68 4.21 8.91
CA SER A 113 0.50 3.44 7.67
C SER A 113 -0.93 2.89 7.56
N SER A 114 -1.46 2.86 6.34
CA SER A 114 -2.72 2.24 5.97
C SER A 114 -2.47 1.15 4.92
N ILE A 115 -3.36 0.16 4.85
CA ILE A 115 -3.30 -0.87 3.81
C ILE A 115 -4.42 -0.63 2.81
N LYS A 116 -4.08 -0.59 1.53
CA LYS A 116 -5.06 -0.55 0.44
C LYS A 116 -5.08 -1.87 -0.30
N TYR A 117 -6.27 -2.28 -0.74
CA TYR A 117 -6.49 -3.51 -1.47
C TYR A 117 -7.13 -3.22 -2.82
N PHE A 118 -6.63 -3.90 -3.85
CA PHE A 118 -7.21 -3.87 -5.17
C PHE A 118 -7.35 -5.30 -5.69
N GLU A 119 -8.42 -5.53 -6.44
CA GLU A 119 -8.66 -6.81 -7.09
C GLU A 119 -8.90 -6.60 -8.57
N GLU A 120 -8.32 -7.51 -9.35
CA GLU A 120 -8.61 -7.70 -10.75
C GLU A 120 -9.18 -9.10 -10.91
N LYS A 121 -10.43 -9.17 -11.38
CA LYS A 121 -11.04 -10.42 -11.80
C LYS A 121 -10.74 -10.62 -13.28
N LYS A 122 -10.74 -11.86 -13.73
CA LYS A 122 -10.52 -12.18 -15.14
C LYS A 122 -11.45 -11.34 -16.03
N ASP A 123 -10.85 -10.62 -16.99
CA ASP A 123 -11.53 -9.74 -17.95
C ASP A 123 -12.21 -8.49 -17.34
N GLU A 124 -11.86 -8.11 -16.10
CA GLU A 124 -12.30 -6.88 -15.46
C GLU A 124 -11.11 -5.95 -15.14
N GLU A 125 -11.36 -4.65 -15.03
CA GLU A 125 -10.37 -3.69 -14.55
C GLU A 125 -10.13 -3.83 -13.04
N TRP A 126 -8.97 -3.33 -12.59
CA TRP A 126 -8.64 -3.21 -11.18
C TRP A 126 -9.66 -2.37 -10.41
N LYS A 127 -10.16 -2.91 -9.30
CA LYS A 127 -11.11 -2.23 -8.41
C LYS A 127 -10.58 -2.19 -6.98
N SER A 128 -10.69 -1.03 -6.32
CA SER A 128 -10.39 -0.95 -4.88
C SER A 128 -11.43 -1.75 -4.09
N VAL A 129 -10.98 -2.58 -3.16
CA VAL A 129 -11.86 -3.35 -2.28
C VAL A 129 -11.59 -2.98 -0.82
N PRO A 130 -12.61 -3.00 0.05
CA PRO A 130 -12.38 -2.77 1.47
C PRO A 130 -11.58 -3.93 2.08
N CYS A 131 -10.89 -3.64 3.19
CA CYS A 131 -10.31 -4.68 4.02
C CYS A 131 -11.43 -5.47 4.69
N PHE A 132 -11.70 -6.70 4.24
CA PHE A 132 -12.58 -7.60 4.98
C PHE A 132 -11.76 -8.27 6.08
N VAL A 133 -11.92 -7.80 7.30
CA VAL A 133 -11.41 -8.52 8.48
C VAL A 133 -12.21 -9.82 8.57
N ALA A 134 -11.55 -10.94 8.87
CA ALA A 134 -12.20 -12.23 9.07
C ALA A 134 -13.23 -12.12 10.22
N GLY A 135 -14.47 -11.80 9.86
CA GLY A 135 -15.53 -11.36 10.74
C GLY A 135 -16.64 -10.62 10.00
N ASP A 136 -16.31 -9.93 8.90
CA ASP A 136 -17.23 -9.13 8.08
C ASP A 136 -17.64 -9.79 6.75
N LEU A 137 -17.34 -11.08 6.56
CA LEU A 137 -17.87 -11.79 5.40
C LEU A 137 -19.39 -11.89 5.55
N PRO A 138 -20.19 -11.35 4.60
CA PRO A 138 -21.61 -11.66 4.57
C PRO A 138 -21.74 -13.18 4.47
N PRO A 139 -22.65 -13.79 5.24
CA PRO A 139 -22.86 -15.24 5.18
C PRO A 139 -23.07 -15.64 3.72
N VAL A 140 -22.47 -16.76 3.31
CA VAL A 140 -22.35 -17.29 1.92
C VAL A 140 -23.69 -17.48 1.18
N ASN A 141 -24.79 -17.08 1.80
CA ASN A 141 -26.17 -17.32 1.43
C ASN A 141 -26.99 -16.00 1.37
N ALA A 142 -26.38 -14.84 1.62
CA ALA A 142 -27.09 -13.57 1.59
C ALA A 142 -27.30 -13.09 0.14
N LYS A 143 -28.54 -12.76 -0.20
CA LYS A 143 -28.97 -12.12 -1.46
C LYS A 143 -28.08 -10.91 -1.78
N PRO A 144 -27.90 -10.54 -3.06
CA PRO A 144 -27.04 -9.43 -3.47
C PRO A 144 -27.40 -8.17 -2.67
N VAL A 145 -26.43 -7.71 -1.87
CA VAL A 145 -26.59 -6.55 -0.99
C VAL A 145 -26.50 -5.30 -1.85
N ASP A 146 -27.53 -4.48 -1.77
CA ASP A 146 -27.65 -3.19 -2.45
C ASP A 146 -26.60 -2.21 -1.89
N ILE A 147 -25.65 -1.81 -2.73
CA ILE A 147 -24.43 -1.08 -2.34
C ILE A 147 -24.74 0.38 -1.95
N GLN A 148 -25.98 0.86 -2.13
CA GLN A 148 -26.38 2.23 -1.79
C GLN A 148 -26.60 2.51 -0.29
N LYS A 149 -26.33 1.56 0.62
CA LYS A 149 -26.61 1.72 2.07
C LYS A 149 -25.40 1.61 3.01
N LEU A 150 -24.18 1.82 2.52
CA LEU A 150 -22.95 1.78 3.36
C LEU A 150 -22.39 3.15 3.75
N GLU A 151 -22.94 4.25 3.24
CA GLU A 151 -22.49 5.64 3.53
C GLU A 151 -22.87 6.17 4.93
N ALA A 152 -23.32 5.32 5.87
CA ALA A 152 -23.86 5.78 7.15
C ALA A 152 -23.17 5.22 8.42
N SER A 153 -22.03 4.53 8.30
CA SER A 153 -21.36 3.99 9.50
C SER A 153 -19.84 4.05 9.43
N SER A 154 -19.29 5.24 9.17
CA SER A 154 -17.91 5.55 9.53
C SER A 154 -17.90 6.34 10.84
N SER A 155 -18.16 5.65 11.96
CA SER A 155 -17.96 6.20 13.30
C SER A 155 -16.59 5.79 13.81
N CYS A 156 -15.69 6.75 13.88
CA CYS A 156 -14.37 6.66 14.47
C CYS A 156 -14.45 6.13 15.92
N ILE A 157 -13.64 5.13 16.27
CA ILE A 157 -13.45 4.74 17.67
C ILE A 157 -12.39 5.67 18.27
N ARG A 158 -12.82 6.54 19.20
CA ARG A 158 -11.95 7.17 20.20
C ARG A 158 -11.53 6.10 21.21
N VAL A 159 -10.27 6.08 21.59
CA VAL A 159 -9.81 5.36 22.78
C VAL A 159 -9.34 6.43 23.76
N ASP A 160 -9.99 6.48 24.93
CA ASP A 160 -9.64 7.28 26.11
C ASP A 160 -8.28 6.88 26.68
#